data_AF-A0A524GPW3-F1
#
_entry.id   AF-A0A524GPW3-F1
#
_cell.length_a   1.000
_cell.length_b   1.000
_cell.length_c   1.000
_cell.angle_alpha   90.00
_cell.angle_beta   90.00
_cell.angle_gamma   90.00
#
_symmetry.space_group_name_H-M   'P 1'
#
loop_
_entity.id
_entity.type
_entity.pdbx_description
1 polymer ?
#
loop_
_entity_poly.entity_id
_entity_poly.type
_entity_poly.pdbx_seq_one_letter_code
_entity_poly.pdbx_strand_id
1 'polypeptide(L)' 'MTEALTEAEAAGRRGEIPVGAVVTCDHQLVSRSGNRRMELHDPAAHAELLA' A
#
# COMPACT_ATOMS: atom_id res chain seq x y z
N MET A 1 7.58 -8.35 -5.74
CA MET A 1 6.18 -8.65 -5.36
C MET A 1 5.99 -8.95 -3.89
N THR A 2 6.89 -9.66 -3.20
CA THR A 2 6.80 -9.91 -1.75
C THR A 2 6.48 -8.65 -0.93
N GLU A 3 7.17 -7.55 -1.20
CA GLU A 3 6.95 -6.25 -0.55
C GLU A 3 5.50 -5.73 -0.69
N ALA A 4 4.89 -5.87 -1.87
CA ALA A 4 3.50 -5.46 -2.09
C ALA A 4 2.52 -6.33 -1.29
N LEU A 5 2.78 -7.64 -1.20
CA LEU A 5 1.97 -8.55 -0.37
C LEU A 5 2.12 -8.24 1.12
N THR A 6 3.33 -7.89 1.58
CA THR A 6 3.55 -7.44 2.97
C THR A 6 2.74 -6.20 3.32
N GLU A 7 2.67 -5.21 2.42
CA GLU A 7 1.83 -4.01 2.61
C GLU A 7 0.32 -4.34 2.54
N ALA A 8 -0.09 -5.27 1.67
CA ALA A 8 -1.47 -5.73 1.59
C ALA A 8 -1.92 -6.42 2.89
N GLU A 9 -1.08 -7.29 3.46
CA GLU A 9 -1.32 -7.91 4.77
C GLU A 9 -1.37 -6.87 5.88
N ALA A 10 -0.48 -5.87 5.85
CA ALA A 10 -0.48 -4.79 6.83
C ALA A 10 -1.77 -3.95 6.74
N ALA A 11 -2.25 -3.65 5.53
CA ALA A 11 -3.53 -2.98 5.32
C ALA A 11 -4.69 -3.83 5.87
N GLY A 12 -4.72 -5.14 5.58
CA GLY A 12 -5.71 -6.06 6.15
C GLY A 12 -5.70 -6.07 7.68
N ARG A 13 -4.52 -6.06 8.32
CA ARG A 13 -4.39 -5.96 9.79
C ARG A 13 -4.90 -4.65 10.36
N ARG A 14 -4.90 -3.56 9.59
CA ARG A 14 -5.49 -2.26 9.97
C ARG A 14 -7.01 -2.20 9.76
N GLY A 15 -7.62 -3.24 9.18
CA GLY A 15 -9.04 -3.25 8.83
C GLY A 15 -9.35 -2.55 7.50
N GLU A 16 -8.33 -2.29 6.67
CA GLU A 16 -8.48 -1.76 5.33
C GLU A 16 -8.69 -2.89 4.31
N ILE A 17 -9.13 -2.54 3.09
CA ILE A 17 -9.13 -3.49 1.97
C ILE A 17 -7.67 -3.89 1.70
N PRO A 18 -7.32 -5.20 1.70
CA PRO A 18 -5.93 -5.67 1.68
C PRO A 18 -5.32 -5.57 0.28
N VAL A 19 -4.91 -4.35 -0.08
CA VAL A 19 -4.17 -4.04 -1.31
C VAL A 19 -2.88 -3.34 -0.92
N GLY A 20 -1.79 -3.75 -1.57
CA GLY A 20 -0.47 -3.15 -1.45
C GLY A 20 0.13 -2.86 -2.82
N ALA A 21 0.93 -1.81 -2.90
CA ALA A 21 1.60 -1.35 -4.10
C ALA A 21 3.06 -1.00 -3.78
N VAL A 22 3.92 -1.15 -4.78
CA VAL A 22 5.34 -0.81 -4.72
C VAL A 22 5.75 -0.10 -6.00
N VAL A 23 6.57 0.94 -5.88
CA VAL A 23 7.20 1.61 -7.04
C VAL A 23 8.68 1.27 -7.04
N THR A 24 9.16 0.84 -8.20
CA THR A 24 10.58 0.58 -8.42
C THR A 24 11.12 1.45 -9.56
N CYS A 25 12.36 1.88 -9.42
CA CYS A 25 13.12 2.61 -10.43
C CYS A 25 14.51 2.01 -10.46
N ASP A 26 15.03 1.65 -11.64
CA ASP A 26 16.35 1.03 -11.80
C ASP A 26 16.59 -0.17 -10.86
N HIS A 27 15.56 -1.00 -10.72
CA HIS A 27 15.53 -2.19 -9.85
C HIS A 27 15.68 -1.90 -8.35
N GLN A 28 15.59 -0.63 -7.94
CA GLN A 28 15.56 -0.21 -6.54
C GLN A 28 14.12 0.08 -6.12
N LEU A 29 13.79 -0.27 -4.87
CA LEU A 29 12.51 0.08 -4.26
C LEU A 29 12.53 1.57 -3.90
N VAL A 30 11.64 2.34 -4.51
CA VAL A 30 11.49 3.78 -4.24
C VAL A 30 10.43 4.00 -3.17
N SER A 31 9.37 3.20 -3.19
CA SER A 31 8.27 3.31 -2.25
C SER A 31 7.45 2.03 -2.17
N ARG A 32 6.70 1.92 -1.06
CA ARG A 32 5.70 0.88 -0.85
C ARG A 32 4.59 1.43 0.04
N SER A 33 3.35 1.04 -0.24
CA SER A 33 2.22 1.41 0.60
C SER A 33 1.08 0.41 0.47
N GLY A 34 0.24 0.34 1.51
CA GLY A 34 -1.04 -0.34 1.47
C GLY A 34 -2.19 0.66 1.59
N ASN A 35 -3.41 0.23 1.32
CA ASN A 35 -4.59 1.08 1.50
C ASN A 35 -4.66 1.67 2.91
N ARG A 36 -5.13 2.92 3.01
CA ARG A 36 -5.32 3.68 4.27
C ARG A 36 -6.55 4.60 4.21
N ARG A 37 -7.62 4.18 3.53
CA ARG A 37 -8.81 5.01 3.30
C ARG A 37 -9.54 5.37 4.58
N MET A 38 -9.71 4.39 5.45
CA MET A 38 -10.37 4.55 6.75
C MET A 38 -9.45 5.25 7.75
N GLU A 39 -8.17 4.85 7.79
CA GLU A 39 -7.16 5.45 8.67
C GLU A 39 -7.00 6.95 8.42
N LEU A 40 -6.88 7.36 7.16
CA LEU A 40 -6.66 8.76 6.77
C LEU A 40 -7.95 9.54 6.50
N HIS A 41 -9.12 8.90 6.59
CA HIS A 41 -10.41 9.49 6.22
C HIS A 41 -10.41 10.08 4.80
N ASP A 42 -9.65 9.45 3.91
CA ASP A 42 -9.46 9.89 2.53
C ASP A 42 -9.91 8.77 1.58
N PRO A 43 -10.99 8.97 0.81
CA PRO A 43 -11.45 7.95 -0.14
C PRO A 43 -10.43 7.62 -1.23
N ALA A 44 -9.47 8.50 -1.49
CA ALA A 44 -8.43 8.33 -2.50
C ALA A 44 -7.14 7.69 -1.96
N ALA A 45 -7.03 7.41 -0.65
CA ALA A 45 -5.86 6.80 -0.01
C ALA A 45 -5.70 5.30 -0.35
N HIS A 46 -5.70 4.99 -1.63
CA HIS A 46 -5.40 3.70 -2.23
C HIS A 46 -3.88 3.46 -2.23
N ALA A 47 -3.48 2.20 -2.13
CA ALA A 47 -2.07 1.79 -2.13
C ALA A 47 -1.27 2.40 -3.28
N GLU A 48 -1.85 2.42 -4.48
CA GLU A 48 -1.22 2.93 -5.71
C GLU A 48 -1.16 4.47 -5.82
N LEU A 49 -1.96 5.21 -5.04
CA LEU A 49 -1.80 6.66 -4.91
C LEU A 49 -0.80 7.04 -3.82
N LEU A 50 -0.63 6.18 -2.81
CA LEU A 50 0.25 6.42 -1.66
C LEU A 50 1.68 5.91 -1.88
N ALA A 51 1.88 4.97 -2.81
CA ALA A 51 3.20 4.45 -3.18
C ALA A 51 3.87 5.41 -4.17
#